data_AF-A0A947AI11-F1
#
_entry.id   AF-A0A947AI11-F1
#
_cell.length_a   1.000
_cell.length_b   1.000
_cell.length_c   1.000
_cell.angle_alpha   90.00
_cell.angle_beta   90.00
_cell.angle_gamma   90.00
#
_symmetry.space_group_name_H-M   'P 1'
#
loop_
_entity.id
_entity.type
_entity.pdbx_description
1 polymer ?
#
loop_
_entity_poly.entity_id
_entity_poly.type
_entity_poly.pdbx_seq_one_letter_code
_entity_poly.pdbx_strand_id
1 'polypeptide(L)' 'MPDFDLKKFDGQKKAQIILGYFNTVAQKYDMMNSLLSFGIHHKWKRTAVRMMGLNSDDRVLDACGGTGDLAILAARAVG' A
#
# COMPACT_ATOMS: atom_id res chain seq x y z
N MET A 1 -24.65 2.86 -4.37
CA MET A 1 -23.66 3.94 -4.21
C MET A 1 -24.43 5.25 -4.05
N PRO A 2 -24.10 6.13 -3.09
CA PRO A 2 -24.68 7.47 -3.06
C PRO A 2 -24.07 8.31 -4.19
N ASP A 3 -24.90 9.08 -4.90
CA ASP A 3 -24.46 10.01 -5.95
C ASP A 3 -23.70 11.20 -5.35
N PHE A 4 -22.37 11.12 -5.36
CA PHE A 4 -21.51 12.26 -5.04
C PHE A 4 -21.26 13.07 -6.32
N ASP A 5 -22.02 14.16 -6.50
CA ASP A 5 -21.73 15.13 -7.56
C ASP A 5 -20.48 15.96 -7.18
N LEU A 6 -19.31 15.40 -7.49
CA LEU A 6 -17.99 15.97 -7.24
C LEU A 6 -17.72 17.28 -8.00
N LYS A 7 -18.67 17.76 -8.82
CA LYS A 7 -18.59 19.07 -9.50
C LYS A 7 -19.02 20.22 -8.59
N LYS A 8 -19.67 19.95 -7.45
CA LYS A 8 -20.23 20.98 -6.54
C LYS A 8 -19.27 21.52 -5.47
N PHE A 9 -18.08 20.95 -5.33
CA PHE A 9 -17.15 21.32 -4.24
C PHE A 9 -15.89 22.01 -4.80
N ASP A 10 -15.41 23.04 -4.09
CA ASP A 10 -14.11 23.66 -4.37
C ASP A 10 -12.97 22.63 -4.27
N GLY A 11 -11.81 22.92 -4.85
CA GLY A 11 -10.70 21.98 -4.94
C GLY A 11 -10.22 21.43 -3.59
N GLN A 12 -10.25 22.22 -2.52
CA GLN A 12 -9.81 21.78 -1.19
C GLN A 12 -10.88 20.94 -0.47
N LYS A 13 -12.15 21.35 -0.53
CA LYS A 13 -13.27 20.56 0.02
C LYS A 13 -13.41 19.24 -0.69
N LYS A 14 -13.23 19.23 -2.01
CA LYS A 14 -13.26 17.99 -2.82
C LYS A 14 -12.18 17.00 -2.39
N ALA A 15 -10.94 17.47 -2.17
CA ALA A 15 -9.85 16.61 -1.70
C ALA A 15 -10.14 15.98 -0.34
N GLN A 16 -10.69 16.76 0.61
CA GLN A 16 -11.04 16.23 1.94
C GLN A 16 -12.18 15.20 1.89
N ILE A 17 -13.20 15.43 1.06
CA ILE A 17 -14.30 14.47 0.88
C ILE A 17 -13.78 13.16 0.28
N ILE A 18 -12.93 13.25 -0.76
CA ILE A 18 -12.32 12.07 -1.39
C ILE A 18 -11.46 11.31 -0.38
N LEU A 19 -10.62 12.01 0.39
CA LEU A 19 -9.77 11.39 1.41
C LEU A 19 -10.61 10.67 2.49
N GLY A 20 -11.67 11.31 2.99
CA GLY A 20 -12.57 10.71 3.97
C GLY A 20 -13.25 9.44 3.46
N TYR A 21 -13.72 9.46 2.19
CA TYR A 21 -14.30 8.29 1.55
C TYR A 21 -13.28 7.16 1.37
N PHE A 22 -12.08 7.48 0.85
CA PHE A 22 -11.01 6.50 0.69
C PHE A 22 -10.64 5.86 2.03
N ASN A 23 -10.57 6.63 3.11
CA ASN A 23 -10.33 6.08 4.46
C ASN A 23 -11.43 5.12 4.91
N THR A 24 -12.69 5.35 4.53
CA THR A 24 -13.80 4.47 4.92
C THR A 24 -13.78 3.14 4.16
N VAL A 25 -13.32 3.16 2.91
CA VAL A 25 -13.27 1.95 2.08
C VAL A 25 -11.95 1.19 2.22
N ALA A 26 -10.83 1.88 2.45
CA ALA A 26 -9.49 1.29 2.51
C ALA A 26 -9.40 0.13 3.50
N GLN A 27 -9.91 0.30 4.73
CA GLN A 27 -9.90 -0.78 5.74
C GLN A 27 -10.65 -2.04 5.27
N LYS A 28 -11.79 -1.88 4.59
CA LYS A 28 -12.56 -3.02 4.06
C LYS A 28 -11.85 -3.67 2.88
N TYR A 29 -11.29 -2.88 1.97
CA TYR A 29 -10.53 -3.40 0.83
C TYR A 29 -9.25 -4.12 1.27
N ASP A 30 -8.53 -3.61 2.28
CA ASP A 30 -7.35 -4.28 2.82
C ASP A 30 -7.68 -5.62 3.48
N MET A 31 -8.78 -5.66 4.24
CA MET A 31 -9.27 -6.91 4.85
C MET A 31 -9.72 -7.92 3.78
N MET A 32 -10.46 -7.46 2.76
CA MET A 32 -10.88 -8.30 1.65
C MET A 32 -9.70 -8.79 0.82
N ASN A 33 -8.72 -7.94 0.51
CA ASN A 33 -7.50 -8.34 -0.18
C ASN A 33 -6.74 -9.38 0.63
N SER A 34 -6.69 -9.24 1.95
CA SER A 34 -6.04 -10.21 2.83
C SER A 34 -6.75 -11.57 2.83
N LEU A 35 -8.08 -11.58 2.88
CA LEU A 35 -8.90 -12.79 2.88
C LEU A 35 -8.94 -13.46 1.50
N LEU A 36 -9.22 -12.71 0.43
CA LEU A 36 -9.32 -13.21 -0.95
C LEU A 36 -7.98 -13.68 -1.49
N SER A 37 -6.89 -12.98 -1.15
CA SER A 37 -5.55 -13.48 -1.47
C SER A 37 -5.10 -14.59 -0.53
N PHE A 38 -5.87 -14.98 0.49
CA PHE A 38 -5.40 -15.87 1.57
C PHE A 38 -4.02 -15.46 2.15
N GLY A 39 -3.76 -14.14 2.22
CA GLY A 39 -2.47 -13.60 2.63
C GLY A 39 -1.29 -13.87 1.69
N ILE A 40 -1.52 -14.39 0.47
CA ILE A 40 -0.48 -14.72 -0.51
C ILE A 40 0.34 -13.49 -0.90
N HIS A 41 -0.24 -12.29 -0.85
CA HIS A 41 0.47 -11.05 -1.12
C HIS A 41 1.66 -10.82 -0.16
N HIS A 42 1.61 -11.32 1.08
CA HIS A 42 2.77 -11.32 1.99
C HIS A 42 3.88 -12.26 1.49
N LYS A 43 3.51 -13.44 0.98
CA LYS A 43 4.47 -14.38 0.38
C LYS A 43 5.11 -13.79 -0.87
N TRP A 44 4.34 -13.15 -1.74
CA TRP A 44 4.88 -12.48 -2.93
C TRP A 44 5.87 -11.37 -2.57
N LYS A 45 5.56 -10.52 -1.59
CA LYS A 45 6.49 -9.48 -1.10
C LYS A 45 7.79 -10.09 -0.56
N ARG A 46 7.71 -11.15 0.23
CA ARG A 46 8.90 -11.85 0.75
C ARG A 46 9.71 -12.53 -0.36
N THR A 47 9.04 -13.16 -1.32
CA THR A 47 9.70 -13.79 -2.48
C THR A 47 10.39 -12.74 -3.35
N ALA A 48 9.74 -11.60 -3.62
CA ALA A 48 10.30 -10.51 -4.40
C ALA A 48 11.61 -10.00 -3.77
N VAL A 49 11.63 -9.71 -2.46
CA VAL A 49 12.85 -9.29 -1.75
C VAL A 49 13.93 -10.37 -1.80
N ARG A 50 13.55 -11.66 -1.64
CA ARG A 50 14.51 -12.77 -1.75
C ARG A 50 15.12 -12.88 -3.15
N MET A 51 14.34 -12.62 -4.20
CA MET A 51 14.80 -12.66 -5.59
C MET A 51 15.74 -11.48 -5.93
N MET A 52 15.71 -10.39 -5.17
CA MET A 52 16.65 -9.28 -5.35
C MET A 52 18.08 -9.66 -4.96
N GLY A 53 18.29 -10.75 -4.21
CA GLY A 53 19.64 -11.23 -3.87
C GLY A 53 20.45 -10.22 -3.05
N LEU A 54 19.79 -9.45 -2.20
CA LEU A 54 20.40 -8.39 -1.40
C LEU A 54 21.46 -8.96 -0.45
N ASN A 55 22.58 -8.26 -0.32
CA ASN A 55 23.65 -8.54 0.62
C ASN A 55 23.60 -7.58 1.81
N SER A 56 24.26 -7.99 2.89
CA SER A 56 24.61 -7.08 3.98
C SER A 56 25.44 -5.94 3.40
N ASP A 57 25.04 -4.69 3.63
CA ASP A 57 25.58 -3.42 3.08
C ASP A 57 24.90 -2.85 1.82
N ASP A 58 23.92 -3.54 1.22
CA ASP A 58 23.20 -2.98 0.07
C ASP A 58 22.31 -1.78 0.46
N ARG A 59 22.23 -0.80 -0.44
CA ARG A 59 21.39 0.39 -0.30
C ARG A 59 20.13 0.25 -1.17
N VAL A 60 18.96 0.19 -0.53
CA VAL A 60 17.67 -0.02 -1.22
C VAL A 60 16.79 1.23 -1.12
N LEU A 61 16.15 1.60 -2.24
CA LEU A 61 15.16 2.68 -2.30
C LEU A 61 13.81 2.13 -2.78
N ASP A 62 12.76 2.35 -1.99
CA ASP A 62 11.38 2.02 -2.35
C ASP A 62 10.67 3.26 -2.87
N ALA A 63 10.69 3.45 -4.20
CA ALA A 63 10.21 4.68 -4.85
C ALA A 63 8.68 4.88 -4.77
N CYS A 64 7.92 3.80 -4.58
CA CYS A 64 6.44 3.81 -4.55
C CYS A 64 5.91 3.01 -3.36
N GLY A 65 6.58 3.11 -2.20
CA GLY A 65 6.45 2.13 -1.12
C GLY A 65 5.08 1.99 -0.45
N GLY A 66 4.18 2.96 -0.59
CA GLY A 66 2.85 2.89 0.04
C GLY A 66 2.95 2.60 1.54
N THR A 67 2.46 1.44 1.98
CA THR A 67 2.54 0.95 3.37
C THR A 67 3.95 0.63 3.86
N GLY A 68 4.97 0.65 2.99
CA GLY A 68 6.38 0.48 3.33
C GLY A 68 6.82 -0.98 3.54
N ASP A 69 5.96 -1.96 3.22
CA ASP A 69 6.24 -3.37 3.50
C ASP A 69 7.51 -3.90 2.81
N LEU A 70 7.77 -3.47 1.57
CA LEU A 70 8.95 -3.87 0.81
C LEU A 70 10.22 -3.24 1.39
N ALA A 71 10.20 -1.94 1.69
CA ALA A 71 11.29 -1.26 2.37
C ALA A 71 11.66 -1.91 3.72
N ILE A 72 10.67 -2.26 4.55
CA ILE A 72 10.90 -2.93 5.85
C ILE A 72 11.50 -4.33 5.65
N LEU A 73 10.99 -5.09 4.67
CA LEU A 73 11.53 -6.42 4.37
C LEU A 73 12.95 -6.35 3.82
N ALA A 74 13.26 -5.38 2.98
CA ALA A 74 14.59 -5.14 2.44
C ALA A 74 15.57 -4.71 3.54
N ALA A 75 15.18 -3.80 4.44
CA ALA A 75 15.99 -3.37 5.58
C ALA A 75 16.43 -4.57 6.44
N ARG A 76 15.51 -5.51 6.71
CA ARG A 76 15.83 -6.74 7.45
C ARG A 76 16.79 -7.69 6.71
N ALA A 77 16.88 -7.58 5.39
CA ALA A 77 17.76 -8.41 4.57
C ALA A 77 19.19 -7.84 4.48
N VAL A 78 19.34 -6.51 4.52
CA VAL A 78 20.63 -5.82 4.35
C VAL A 78 21.37 -5.52 5.67
N GLY A 79 20.70 -5.68 6.82
CA GLY A 79 21.28 -5.45 8.15
C GLY A 79 20.83 -4.13 8.75
#